data_AF-A0A820R494-F1
#
_entry.id   AF-A0A820R494-F1
#
_cell.length_a   1.000
_cell.length_b   1.000
_cell.length_c   1.000
_cell.angle_alpha   90.00
_cell.angle_beta   90.00
_cell.angle_gamma   90.00
#
_symmetry.space_group_name_H-M   'P 1'
#
loop_
_entity.id
_entity.type
_entity.pdbx_description
1 polymer ?
#
loop_
_entity_poly.entity_id
_entity_poly.type
_entity_poly.pdbx_seq_one_letter_code
_entity_poly.pdbx_strand_id
1 'polypeptide(L)'
;LFGYFRSARLGKNGIGEIKAHPFFTNQNDWSWETIRKASVPIVPPLTNDEDTSNFEEIEKSDGPSEESFTATKTFVGNQLSFVGFSFSSEQQPFLDRRSTTNFNNFNNSELEQRLQESERIKSELEIRMRRFHEDLNAKCQDEKVLNSKLYELERKNVVLVTENKEAQRKYELELENRRTFERNLEETQRLLDNERQVKNQMGVTNREWTDKLTSFERQLNESNEKLKIELDSNLRLKKQHQDIQKNCAQLERSYNDMHDKYQELIAIKLKFEKDIITQQANIEQEKTAKYMALDKIQELE
;
A
#
# COMPACT_ATOMS: atom_id res chain seq x y z
N LEU A 1 -6.81 5.27 -16.26
CA LEU A 1 -7.00 5.43 -17.71
C LEU A 1 -7.19 6.92 -18.01
N PHE A 2 -6.21 7.60 -18.63
CA PHE A 2 -6.44 8.76 -19.52
C PHE A 2 -5.15 9.00 -20.30
N GLY A 3 -4.83 8.04 -21.20
CA GLY A 3 -3.86 8.31 -22.24
C GLY A 3 -4.52 9.24 -23.25
N TYR A 4 -4.19 10.53 -23.20
CA TYR A 4 -4.60 11.46 -24.25
C TYR A 4 -4.00 10.98 -25.57
N PHE A 5 -4.82 10.29 -26.37
CA PHE A 5 -4.43 9.85 -27.69
C PHE A 5 -4.01 11.07 -28.51
N ARG A 6 -2.92 10.96 -29.29
CA ARG A 6 -2.54 11.98 -30.29
C ARG A 6 -3.70 12.31 -31.24
N SER A 7 -4.69 11.42 -31.37
CA SER A 7 -5.90 11.63 -32.15
C SER A 7 -6.85 12.70 -31.59
N ALA A 8 -6.70 13.09 -30.31
CA ALA A 8 -7.48 14.11 -29.62
C ALA A 8 -6.68 15.40 -29.35
N ARG A 9 -5.46 15.51 -29.87
CA ARG A 9 -4.60 16.69 -29.70
C ARG A 9 -5.11 17.85 -30.58
N LEU A 10 -5.26 19.03 -29.99
CA LEU A 10 -5.55 20.26 -30.72
C LEU A 10 -4.47 20.54 -31.78
N GLY A 11 -4.88 20.89 -33.00
CA GLY A 11 -3.98 21.12 -34.12
C GLY A 11 -3.73 19.88 -34.99
N LYS A 12 -4.35 18.74 -34.65
CA LYS A 12 -4.30 17.53 -35.48
C LYS A 12 -4.87 17.77 -36.88
N ASN A 13 -5.93 18.55 -37.01
CA ASN A 13 -6.53 18.85 -38.32
C ASN A 13 -5.93 20.11 -38.97
N GLY A 14 -4.85 20.65 -38.39
CA GLY A 14 -4.11 21.80 -38.91
C GLY A 14 -4.02 22.97 -37.93
N ILE A 15 -3.17 23.93 -38.25
CA ILE A 15 -2.87 25.09 -37.39
C ILE A 15 -4.07 26.03 -37.18
N GLY A 16 -5.08 25.98 -38.06
CA GLY A 16 -6.29 26.81 -37.97
C GLY A 16 -7.04 26.64 -36.65
N GLU A 17 -7.09 25.41 -36.12
CA GLU A 17 -7.72 25.12 -34.82
C GLU A 17 -7.04 25.83 -33.66
N ILE A 18 -5.71 25.94 -33.71
CA ILE A 18 -4.92 26.65 -32.70
C ILE A 18 -5.10 28.16 -32.85
N LYS A 19 -5.06 28.67 -34.09
CA LYS A 19 -5.23 30.10 -34.38
C LYS A 19 -6.58 30.66 -33.94
N ALA A 20 -7.64 29.85 -34.05
CA ALA A 20 -9.01 30.23 -33.69
C ALA A 20 -9.34 29.95 -32.20
N HIS A 21 -8.39 29.49 -31.39
CA HIS A 21 -8.65 29.18 -30.00
C HIS A 21 -8.95 30.47 -29.20
N PRO A 22 -9.99 30.49 -28.34
CA PRO A 22 -10.42 31.70 -27.61
C PRO A 22 -9.33 32.41 -26.82
N PHE A 23 -8.35 31.64 -26.31
CA PHE A 23 -7.16 32.18 -25.62
C PHE A 23 -6.41 33.25 -26.44
N PHE A 24 -6.35 33.10 -27.77
CA PHE A 24 -5.66 34.02 -28.67
C PHE A 24 -6.58 35.09 -29.28
N THR A 25 -7.88 35.08 -28.98
CA THR A 25 -8.88 35.97 -29.64
C THR A 25 -9.02 37.33 -28.96
N ASN A 26 -8.66 37.45 -27.67
CA ASN A 26 -8.89 38.66 -26.86
C ASN A 26 -7.64 39.55 -26.70
N GLN A 27 -6.73 39.54 -27.67
CA GLN A 27 -5.50 40.34 -27.62
C GLN A 27 -5.63 41.52 -28.60
N ASN A 28 -5.97 42.70 -28.08
CA ASN A 28 -6.27 43.90 -28.89
C ASN A 28 -5.04 44.48 -29.63
N ASP A 29 -3.82 43.99 -29.32
CA ASP A 29 -2.57 44.62 -29.73
C ASP A 29 -1.82 43.88 -30.85
N TRP A 30 -2.30 42.69 -31.30
CA TRP A 30 -1.68 41.96 -32.41
C TRP A 30 -2.63 40.98 -33.12
N SER A 31 -2.25 40.61 -34.35
CA SER A 31 -2.87 39.54 -35.15
C SER A 31 -1.81 38.50 -35.57
N TRP A 32 -2.22 37.34 -36.07
CA TRP A 32 -1.27 36.30 -36.52
C TRP A 32 -0.32 36.77 -37.62
N GLU A 33 -0.73 37.76 -38.42
CA GLU A 33 0.05 38.36 -39.50
C GLU A 33 0.97 39.48 -38.99
N THR A 34 0.59 40.16 -37.89
CA THR A 34 1.29 41.36 -37.39
C THR A 34 2.10 41.12 -36.13
N ILE A 35 1.99 39.96 -35.48
CA ILE A 35 2.64 39.65 -34.19
C ILE A 35 4.16 39.89 -34.18
N ARG A 36 4.86 39.69 -35.32
CA ARG A 36 6.31 39.97 -35.43
C ARG A 36 6.67 41.46 -35.44
N LYS A 37 5.69 42.34 -35.63
CA LYS A 37 5.84 43.80 -35.63
C LYS A 37 5.20 44.45 -34.40
N ALA A 38 4.43 43.71 -33.61
CA ALA A 38 3.84 44.19 -32.37
C ALA A 38 4.93 44.45 -31.32
N SER A 39 4.61 45.31 -30.34
CA SER A 39 5.54 45.56 -29.23
C SER A 39 5.73 44.26 -28.43
N VAL A 40 6.99 43.83 -28.29
CA VAL A 40 7.31 42.65 -27.49
C VAL A 40 7.19 42.98 -26.00
N PRO A 41 6.70 42.06 -25.15
CA PRO A 41 6.54 42.33 -23.71
C PRO A 41 7.85 42.64 -22.99
N ILE A 42 8.98 42.07 -23.46
CA ILE A 42 10.30 42.25 -22.89
C ILE A 42 11.27 42.53 -24.03
N VAL A 43 11.89 43.70 -23.99
CA VAL A 43 13.03 44.05 -24.83
C VAL A 43 14.28 43.87 -23.96
N PRO A 44 15.12 42.84 -24.19
CA PRO A 44 16.32 42.65 -23.40
C PRO A 44 17.28 43.82 -23.64
N PRO A 45 17.81 44.46 -22.58
CA PRO A 45 18.83 45.48 -22.74
C PRO A 45 20.12 44.81 -23.25
N LEU A 46 20.63 45.27 -24.39
CA LEU A 46 21.90 44.81 -24.97
C LEU A 46 22.93 45.92 -24.86
N THR A 47 24.12 45.59 -24.38
CA THR A 47 25.24 46.53 -24.22
C THR A 47 26.08 46.65 -25.50
N ASN A 48 26.27 45.56 -26.24
CA ASN A 48 26.96 45.49 -27.53
C ASN A 48 26.47 44.28 -28.37
N ASP A 49 27.06 44.07 -29.54
CA ASP A 49 26.73 42.98 -30.49
C ASP A 49 27.22 41.60 -30.04
N GLU A 50 28.16 41.53 -29.10
CA GLU A 50 28.68 40.31 -28.49
C GLU A 50 28.08 40.05 -27.08
N ASP A 51 27.04 40.79 -26.67
CA ASP A 51 26.45 40.68 -25.33
C ASP A 51 25.74 39.32 -25.14
N THR A 52 26.31 38.49 -24.27
CA THR A 52 25.79 37.15 -23.92
C THR A 52 25.03 37.12 -22.59
N SER A 53 24.68 38.26 -21.98
CA SER A 53 24.07 38.33 -20.64
C SER A 53 22.71 37.63 -20.50
N ASN A 54 21.98 37.43 -21.61
CA ASN A 54 20.72 36.70 -21.64
C ASN A 54 20.91 35.17 -21.84
N PHE A 55 22.15 34.69 -21.87
CA PHE A 55 22.51 33.27 -21.90
C PHE A 55 23.09 32.85 -20.55
N GLU A 56 22.71 31.66 -20.08
CA GLU A 56 23.30 31.08 -18.88
C GLU A 56 24.78 30.73 -19.13
N GLU A 57 25.61 30.91 -18.11
CA GLU A 57 27.01 30.50 -18.19
C GLU A 57 27.08 28.97 -18.21
N ILE A 58 27.59 28.42 -19.30
CA ILE A 58 27.75 26.97 -19.44
C ILE A 58 28.99 26.57 -18.63
N GLU A 59 28.80 25.77 -17.58
CA GLU A 59 29.90 25.17 -16.83
C GLU A 59 30.83 24.43 -17.78
N LYS A 60 32.13 24.73 -17.70
CA LYS A 60 33.14 23.98 -18.46
C LYS A 60 33.18 22.57 -17.90
N SER A 61 32.75 21.58 -18.67
CA SER A 61 32.92 20.19 -18.30
C SER A 61 34.42 19.87 -18.26
N ASP A 62 34.93 19.42 -17.10
CA ASP A 62 36.32 18.95 -16.91
C ASP A 62 36.64 17.64 -17.66
N GLY A 63 35.81 17.25 -18.63
CA GLY A 63 36.04 16.09 -19.49
C GLY A 63 37.13 16.37 -20.54
N PRO A 64 37.83 15.34 -21.05
CA PRO A 64 38.80 15.52 -22.12
C PRO A 64 38.12 16.20 -23.31
N SER A 65 38.65 17.35 -23.73
CA SER A 65 37.98 18.28 -24.62
C SER A 65 37.75 17.75 -26.04
N GLU A 66 38.33 16.60 -26.42
CA GLU A 66 38.08 15.95 -27.71
C GLU A 66 38.27 14.44 -27.59
N GLU A 67 37.18 13.66 -27.54
CA GLU A 67 37.24 12.23 -27.85
C GLU A 67 37.53 12.07 -29.36
N SER A 68 38.81 12.10 -29.72
CA SER A 68 39.23 11.91 -31.10
C SER A 68 39.01 10.46 -31.53
N PHE A 69 38.56 10.27 -32.77
CA PHE A 69 38.36 8.93 -33.32
C PHE A 69 39.68 8.15 -33.29
N THR A 70 39.62 6.90 -32.85
CA THR A 70 40.81 6.04 -32.81
C THR A 70 41.30 5.71 -34.23
N ALA A 71 42.62 5.82 -34.43
CA ALA A 71 43.23 5.51 -35.72
C ALA A 71 43.03 4.02 -36.07
N THR A 72 42.17 3.75 -37.04
CA THR A 72 41.88 2.38 -37.49
C THR A 72 42.61 2.10 -38.80
N LYS A 73 43.23 0.91 -38.93
CA LYS A 73 43.97 0.49 -40.14
C LYS A 73 43.06 0.16 -41.35
N THR A 74 41.76 0.13 -41.14
CA THR A 74 40.72 -0.14 -42.14
C THR A 74 39.81 1.09 -42.31
N PHE A 75 39.22 1.23 -43.49
CA PHE A 75 38.31 2.34 -43.80
C PHE A 75 37.04 2.25 -42.95
N VAL A 76 36.81 3.23 -42.08
CA VAL A 76 35.65 3.31 -41.18
C VAL A 76 34.59 4.31 -41.65
N GLY A 77 34.93 5.21 -42.58
CA GLY A 77 33.96 6.13 -43.19
C GLY A 77 33.34 7.16 -42.23
N ASN A 78 33.94 7.42 -41.05
CA ASN A 78 33.35 8.28 -40.01
C ASN A 78 32.95 9.68 -40.50
N GLN A 79 33.60 10.21 -41.53
CA GLN A 79 33.32 11.54 -42.08
C GLN A 79 32.28 11.54 -43.21
N LEU A 80 31.84 10.37 -43.69
CA LEU A 80 30.91 10.28 -44.83
C LEU A 80 29.53 10.86 -44.50
N SER A 81 29.07 10.74 -43.26
CA SER A 81 27.81 11.34 -42.78
C SER A 81 27.80 12.87 -42.89
N PHE A 82 28.97 13.51 -43.00
CA PHE A 82 29.11 14.96 -43.07
C PHE A 82 29.38 15.50 -44.49
N VAL A 83 29.46 14.62 -45.50
CA VAL A 83 29.63 15.05 -46.89
C VAL A 83 28.39 15.84 -47.32
N GLY A 84 28.58 17.07 -47.78
CA GLY A 84 27.50 17.98 -48.16
C GLY A 84 26.99 18.87 -47.02
N PHE A 85 27.57 18.80 -45.82
CA PHE A 85 27.27 19.77 -44.75
C PHE A 85 27.78 21.18 -45.07
N SER A 86 28.86 21.29 -45.83
CA SER A 86 29.42 22.58 -46.22
C SER A 86 28.44 23.32 -47.13
N PHE A 87 27.94 24.45 -46.65
CA PHE A 87 27.08 25.37 -47.40
C PHE A 87 27.80 26.71 -47.55
N SER A 88 27.90 27.22 -48.78
CA SER A 88 28.33 28.58 -49.09
C SER A 88 27.30 29.22 -49.99
N SER A 89 26.91 30.46 -49.70
CA SER A 89 25.88 31.17 -50.45
C SER A 89 26.33 31.65 -51.83
N GLU A 90 27.59 31.46 -52.24
CA GLU A 90 28.23 32.27 -53.30
C GLU A 90 28.86 31.52 -54.52
N GLN A 91 28.71 30.20 -54.70
CA GLN A 91 29.44 29.47 -55.77
C GLN A 91 28.64 29.24 -57.08
N GLN A 92 29.23 29.60 -58.23
CA GLN A 92 28.81 29.26 -59.61
C GLN A 92 29.97 28.54 -60.35
N PRO A 93 29.75 27.51 -61.20
CA PRO A 93 30.85 26.68 -61.73
C PRO A 93 31.49 27.26 -63.00
N PHE A 94 32.83 27.35 -63.00
CA PHE A 94 33.67 27.73 -64.15
C PHE A 94 34.12 26.48 -64.92
N LEU A 95 33.92 26.44 -66.25
CA LEU A 95 34.52 25.43 -67.15
C LEU A 95 35.12 26.06 -68.42
N ASP A 96 36.33 25.59 -68.71
CA ASP A 96 37.06 25.48 -69.98
C ASP A 96 37.71 26.69 -70.68
N ARG A 97 39.04 26.58 -70.85
CA ARG A 97 39.80 27.08 -72.01
C ARG A 97 40.95 26.13 -72.34
N ARG A 98 40.86 25.44 -73.49
CA ARG A 98 42.03 24.84 -74.17
C ARG A 98 42.26 25.56 -75.49
N SER A 99 43.51 25.96 -75.74
CA SER A 99 43.98 26.46 -77.03
C SER A 99 44.91 25.44 -77.67
N THR A 100 44.67 25.12 -78.95
CA THR A 100 45.52 24.29 -79.81
C THR A 100 46.47 25.17 -80.62
N THR A 101 47.72 24.74 -80.82
CA THR A 101 48.65 25.32 -81.80
C THR A 101 49.12 24.27 -82.80
N ASN A 102 49.09 24.65 -84.07
CA ASN A 102 49.44 23.90 -85.28
C ASN A 102 50.95 23.62 -85.41
N PHE A 103 51.30 22.48 -86.01
CA PHE A 103 52.65 22.16 -86.51
C PHE A 103 52.61 21.86 -88.02
N ASN A 104 53.58 22.40 -88.76
CA ASN A 104 53.79 22.20 -90.21
C ASN A 104 55.02 21.31 -90.51
N ASN A 105 54.88 20.55 -91.61
CA ASN A 105 55.88 20.01 -92.59
C ASN A 105 56.92 18.94 -92.18
N PHE A 106 56.84 17.73 -92.79
CA PHE A 106 57.88 16.68 -92.78
C PHE A 106 57.98 15.88 -94.11
N ASN A 107 59.13 15.20 -94.29
CA ASN A 107 59.66 14.54 -95.51
C ASN A 107 59.04 13.14 -95.85
N ASN A 108 58.74 12.88 -97.13
CA ASN A 108 57.88 11.76 -97.60
C ASN A 108 58.36 10.31 -97.38
N SER A 109 59.67 10.00 -97.36
CA SER A 109 60.14 8.60 -97.14
C SER A 109 60.17 8.19 -95.66
N GLU A 110 60.39 9.15 -94.77
CA GLU A 110 60.26 8.97 -93.33
C GLU A 110 58.78 8.91 -92.93
N LEU A 111 57.90 9.61 -93.68
CA LEU A 111 56.46 9.56 -93.51
C LEU A 111 55.87 8.16 -93.75
N GLU A 112 56.35 7.39 -94.73
CA GLU A 112 55.83 6.04 -95.01
C GLU A 112 56.15 5.03 -93.89
N GLN A 113 57.39 5.03 -93.38
CA GLN A 113 57.75 4.22 -92.21
C GLN A 113 57.02 4.70 -90.95
N ARG A 114 56.89 6.01 -90.74
CA ARG A 114 56.12 6.58 -89.63
C ARG A 114 54.64 6.28 -89.76
N LEU A 115 54.09 6.18 -90.97
CA LEU A 115 52.70 5.82 -91.22
C LEU A 115 52.46 4.35 -90.89
N GLN A 116 53.35 3.44 -91.32
CA GLN A 116 53.22 2.01 -91.01
C GLN A 116 53.40 1.72 -89.51
N GLU A 117 54.36 2.36 -88.84
CA GLU A 117 54.48 2.25 -87.38
C GLU A 117 53.30 2.93 -86.67
N SER A 118 52.79 4.06 -87.19
CA SER A 118 51.58 4.70 -86.68
C SER A 118 50.35 3.81 -86.85
N GLU A 119 50.22 3.05 -87.94
CA GLU A 119 49.13 2.10 -88.17
C GLU A 119 49.23 0.89 -87.23
N ARG A 120 50.46 0.40 -86.99
CA ARG A 120 50.73 -0.66 -86.00
C ARG A 120 50.36 -0.21 -84.59
N ILE A 121 50.82 0.98 -84.18
CA ILE A 121 50.48 1.61 -82.90
C ILE A 121 48.98 1.85 -82.80
N LYS A 122 48.34 2.33 -83.87
CA LYS A 122 46.88 2.55 -83.90
C LYS A 122 46.11 1.25 -83.70
N SER A 123 46.49 0.16 -84.37
CA SER A 123 45.86 -1.16 -84.20
C SER A 123 46.06 -1.71 -82.78
N GLU A 124 47.27 -1.59 -82.21
CA GLU A 124 47.53 -1.97 -80.82
C GLU A 124 46.73 -1.13 -79.82
N LEU A 125 46.59 0.18 -80.07
CA LEU A 125 45.76 1.08 -79.27
C LEU A 125 44.27 0.74 -79.39
N GLU A 126 43.77 0.40 -80.58
CA GLU A 126 42.38 -0.01 -80.78
C GLU A 126 42.04 -1.29 -80.02
N ILE A 127 42.93 -2.30 -80.04
CA ILE A 127 42.78 -3.53 -79.25
C ILE A 127 42.81 -3.20 -77.76
N ARG A 128 43.73 -2.34 -77.32
CA ARG A 128 43.84 -1.91 -75.92
C ARG A 128 42.59 -1.15 -75.46
N MET A 129 42.07 -0.24 -76.28
CA MET A 129 40.84 0.49 -76.01
C MET A 129 39.62 -0.43 -75.94
N ARG A 130 39.54 -1.44 -76.82
CA ARG A 130 38.46 -2.44 -76.78
C ARG A 130 38.50 -3.24 -75.48
N ARG A 131 39.68 -3.72 -75.07
CA ARG A 131 39.86 -4.42 -73.78
C ARG A 131 39.50 -3.54 -72.60
N PHE A 132 39.95 -2.28 -72.57
CA PHE A 132 39.56 -1.34 -71.52
C PHE A 132 38.05 -1.11 -71.46
N HIS A 133 37.38 -1.05 -72.60
CA HIS A 133 35.93 -0.90 -72.66
C HIS A 133 35.20 -2.14 -72.14
N GLU A 134 35.66 -3.34 -72.49
CA GLU A 134 35.15 -4.61 -71.97
C GLU A 134 35.34 -4.72 -70.45
N ASP A 135 36.52 -4.39 -69.94
CA ASP A 135 36.82 -4.37 -68.50
C ASP A 135 35.96 -3.34 -67.75
N LEU A 136 35.76 -2.15 -68.32
CA LEU A 136 34.90 -1.12 -67.74
C LEU A 136 33.44 -1.57 -67.68
N ASN A 137 32.95 -2.23 -68.74
CA ASN A 137 31.60 -2.79 -68.77
C ASN A 137 31.43 -3.91 -67.73
N ALA A 138 32.43 -4.79 -67.57
CA ALA A 138 32.42 -5.82 -66.53
C ALA A 138 32.38 -5.19 -65.13
N LYS A 139 33.20 -4.16 -64.86
CA LYS A 139 33.19 -3.44 -63.59
C LYS A 139 31.87 -2.72 -63.32
N CYS A 140 31.25 -2.12 -64.33
CA CYS A 140 29.93 -1.51 -64.21
C CYS A 140 28.85 -2.56 -63.86
N GLN A 141 28.96 -3.77 -64.40
CA GLN A 141 28.04 -4.85 -64.07
C GLN A 141 28.24 -5.37 -62.63
N ASP A 142 29.49 -5.55 -62.19
CA ASP A 142 29.83 -5.88 -60.81
C ASP A 142 29.28 -4.84 -59.83
N GLU A 143 29.43 -3.56 -60.14
CA GLU A 143 28.92 -2.44 -59.34
C GLU A 143 27.40 -2.49 -59.20
N LYS A 144 26.66 -2.81 -60.27
CA LYS A 144 25.19 -2.97 -60.20
C LYS A 144 24.77 -4.11 -59.28
N VAL A 145 25.47 -5.24 -59.33
CA VAL A 145 25.19 -6.39 -58.45
C VAL A 145 25.50 -6.03 -57.00
N LEU A 146 26.63 -5.36 -56.75
CA LEU A 146 27.04 -4.94 -55.42
C LEU A 146 26.05 -3.92 -54.83
N ASN A 147 25.63 -2.92 -55.61
CA ASN A 147 24.62 -1.95 -55.21
C ASN A 147 23.29 -2.62 -54.88
N SER A 148 22.84 -3.59 -55.70
CA SER A 148 21.61 -4.34 -55.42
C SER A 148 21.69 -5.09 -54.08
N LYS A 149 22.83 -5.74 -53.81
CA LYS A 149 23.06 -6.43 -52.54
C LYS A 149 23.15 -5.48 -51.35
N LEU A 150 23.73 -4.29 -51.54
CA LEU A 150 23.81 -3.25 -50.52
C LEU A 150 22.41 -2.75 -50.15
N TYR A 151 21.57 -2.44 -51.14
CA TYR A 151 20.16 -2.08 -50.91
C TYR A 151 19.38 -3.16 -50.17
N GLU A 152 19.59 -4.44 -50.50
CA GLU A 152 18.95 -5.55 -49.77
C GLU A 152 19.40 -5.64 -48.31
N LEU A 153 20.70 -5.44 -48.06
CA LEU A 153 21.26 -5.44 -46.70
C LEU A 153 20.75 -4.25 -45.88
N GLU A 154 20.67 -3.07 -46.48
CA GLU A 154 20.09 -1.88 -45.84
C GLU A 154 18.63 -2.12 -45.46
N ARG A 155 17.82 -2.67 -46.37
CA ARG A 155 16.42 -3.02 -46.07
C ARG A 155 16.32 -4.02 -44.93
N LYS A 156 17.15 -5.08 -44.90
CA LYS A 156 17.17 -6.05 -43.81
C LYS A 156 17.59 -5.41 -42.49
N ASN A 157 18.58 -4.50 -42.52
CA ASN A 157 19.04 -3.79 -41.33
C ASN A 157 17.91 -2.93 -40.73
N VAL A 158 17.17 -2.19 -41.56
CA VAL A 158 16.01 -1.40 -41.09
C VAL A 158 14.98 -2.29 -40.39
N VAL A 159 14.64 -3.45 -40.97
CA VAL A 159 13.70 -4.41 -40.35
C VAL A 159 14.23 -4.89 -39.00
N LEU A 160 15.47 -5.35 -38.94
CA LEU A 160 16.09 -5.81 -37.69
C LEU A 160 16.13 -4.72 -36.61
N VAL A 161 16.42 -3.48 -36.98
CA VAL A 161 16.39 -2.34 -36.05
C VAL A 161 14.98 -2.11 -35.51
N THR A 162 13.95 -2.19 -36.36
CA THR A 162 12.56 -2.04 -35.90
C THR A 162 12.11 -3.18 -35.00
N GLU A 163 12.46 -4.43 -35.33
CA GLU A 163 12.15 -5.61 -34.52
C GLU A 163 12.86 -5.55 -33.16
N ASN A 164 14.15 -5.16 -33.14
CA ASN A 164 14.91 -5.01 -31.91
C ASN A 164 14.30 -3.91 -31.00
N LYS A 165 13.89 -2.78 -31.59
CA LYS A 165 13.20 -1.71 -30.85
C LYS A 165 11.85 -2.17 -30.28
N GLU A 166 11.13 -3.02 -30.99
CA GLU A 166 9.88 -3.60 -30.49
C GLU A 166 10.12 -4.61 -29.37
N ALA A 167 11.12 -5.48 -29.52
CA ALA A 167 11.54 -6.41 -28.47
C ALA A 167 11.97 -5.67 -27.19
N GLN A 168 12.71 -4.57 -27.34
CA GLN A 168 13.10 -3.73 -26.22
C GLN A 168 11.88 -3.12 -25.49
N ARG A 169 10.90 -2.59 -26.23
CA ARG A 169 9.65 -2.07 -25.63
C ARG A 169 8.87 -3.15 -24.88
N LYS A 170 8.81 -4.37 -25.44
CA LYS A 170 8.17 -5.52 -24.80
C LYS A 170 8.88 -5.89 -23.49
N TYR A 171 10.21 -5.95 -23.52
CA TYR A 171 11.03 -6.20 -22.33
C TYR A 171 10.84 -5.13 -21.25
N GLU A 172 10.84 -3.84 -21.61
CA GLU A 172 10.60 -2.73 -20.68
C GLU A 172 9.22 -2.82 -20.02
N LEU A 173 8.18 -3.14 -20.81
CA LEU A 173 6.83 -3.35 -20.28
C LEU A 173 6.76 -4.54 -19.32
N GLU A 174 7.41 -5.64 -19.66
CA GLU A 174 7.44 -6.84 -18.81
C GLU A 174 8.23 -6.59 -17.52
N LEU A 175 9.30 -5.80 -17.57
CA LEU A 175 10.05 -5.36 -16.39
C LEU A 175 9.18 -4.51 -15.46
N GLU A 176 8.40 -3.58 -16.00
CA GLU A 176 7.49 -2.76 -15.19
C GLU A 176 6.34 -3.59 -14.61
N ASN A 177 5.77 -4.50 -15.38
CA ASN A 177 4.78 -5.46 -14.88
C ASN A 177 5.36 -6.30 -13.74
N ARG A 178 6.58 -6.84 -13.89
CA ARG A 178 7.26 -7.58 -12.82
C ARG A 178 7.40 -6.73 -11.55
N ARG A 179 7.85 -5.48 -11.66
CA ARG A 179 7.94 -4.55 -10.52
C ARG A 179 6.59 -4.29 -9.86
N THR A 180 5.50 -4.17 -10.64
CA THR A 180 4.15 -4.01 -10.07
C THR A 180 3.69 -5.27 -9.34
N PHE A 181 3.95 -6.45 -9.89
CA PHE A 181 3.63 -7.72 -9.24
C PHE A 181 4.45 -7.95 -7.97
N GLU A 182 5.74 -7.60 -7.97
CA GLU A 182 6.61 -7.65 -6.79
C GLU A 182 6.07 -6.73 -5.68
N ARG A 183 5.69 -5.49 -6.01
CA ARG A 183 5.07 -4.58 -5.04
C ARG A 183 3.76 -5.14 -4.46
N ASN A 184 2.89 -5.69 -5.30
CA ASN A 184 1.63 -6.29 -4.85
C ASN A 184 1.89 -7.55 -3.99
N LEU A 185 2.91 -8.34 -4.33
CA LEU A 185 3.31 -9.51 -3.53
C LEU A 185 3.81 -9.09 -2.15
N GLU A 186 4.66 -8.06 -2.08
CA GLU A 186 5.12 -7.49 -0.81
C GLU A 186 3.96 -6.93 0.02
N GLU A 187 3.01 -6.23 -0.59
CA GLU A 187 1.83 -5.69 0.08
C GLU A 187 0.93 -6.80 0.63
N THR A 188 0.61 -7.81 -0.17
CA THR A 188 -0.19 -8.96 0.26
C THR A 188 0.50 -9.75 1.36
N GLN A 189 1.82 -9.92 1.29
CA GLN A 189 2.61 -10.55 2.35
C GLN A 189 2.53 -9.74 3.65
N ARG A 190 2.66 -8.41 3.60
CA ARG A 190 2.49 -7.54 4.78
C ARG A 190 1.09 -7.64 5.38
N LEU A 191 0.04 -7.68 4.54
CA LEU A 191 -1.34 -7.85 5.00
C LEU A 191 -1.53 -9.21 5.70
N LEU A 192 -0.98 -10.28 5.14
CA LEU A 192 -1.02 -11.61 5.75
C LEU A 192 -0.32 -11.65 7.11
N ASP A 193 0.85 -11.02 7.22
CA ASP A 193 1.60 -10.98 8.49
C ASP A 193 0.85 -10.13 9.54
N ASN A 194 0.23 -9.02 9.14
CA ASN A 194 -0.66 -8.24 9.99
C ASN A 194 -1.88 -9.05 10.47
N GLU A 195 -2.56 -9.78 9.59
CA GLU A 195 -3.68 -10.64 9.96
C GLU A 195 -3.26 -11.75 10.94
N ARG A 196 -2.09 -12.36 10.71
CA ARG A 196 -1.51 -13.35 11.63
C ARG A 196 -1.23 -12.74 13.00
N GLN A 197 -0.66 -11.53 13.05
CA GLN A 197 -0.40 -10.82 14.29
C GLN A 197 -1.70 -10.51 15.06
N VAL A 198 -2.72 -9.97 14.38
CA VAL A 198 -4.03 -9.68 14.97
C VAL A 198 -4.69 -10.96 15.48
N LYS A 199 -4.67 -12.04 14.68
CA LYS A 199 -5.20 -13.34 15.09
C LYS A 199 -4.50 -13.89 16.35
N ASN A 200 -3.19 -13.74 16.43
CA ASN A 200 -2.42 -14.14 17.61
C ASN A 200 -2.77 -13.29 18.83
N GLN A 201 -2.85 -11.96 18.69
CA GLN A 201 -3.27 -11.06 19.76
C GLN A 201 -4.68 -11.39 20.25
N MET A 202 -5.63 -11.55 19.32
CA MET A 202 -7.00 -11.98 19.61
C MET A 202 -7.02 -13.33 20.34
N GLY A 203 -6.18 -14.28 19.92
CA GLY A 203 -6.03 -15.58 20.57
C GLY A 203 -5.55 -15.47 22.02
N VAL A 204 -4.61 -14.57 22.31
CA VAL A 204 -4.14 -14.30 23.68
C VAL A 204 -5.25 -13.67 24.51
N THR A 205 -5.89 -12.60 24.02
CA THR A 205 -6.99 -11.95 24.75
C THR A 205 -8.16 -12.90 25.00
N ASN A 206 -8.48 -13.77 24.04
CA ASN A 206 -9.57 -14.72 24.18
C ASN A 206 -9.26 -15.79 25.25
N ARG A 207 -8.00 -16.25 25.34
CA ARG A 207 -7.56 -17.14 26.43
C ARG A 207 -7.71 -16.45 27.79
N GLU A 208 -7.25 -15.21 27.92
CA GLU A 208 -7.39 -14.44 29.17
C GLU A 208 -8.86 -14.28 29.59
N TRP A 209 -9.76 -14.01 28.65
CA TRP A 209 -11.20 -13.93 28.94
C TRP A 209 -11.80 -15.29 29.28
N THR A 210 -11.35 -16.36 28.64
CA THR A 210 -11.76 -17.74 28.95
C THR A 210 -11.34 -18.13 30.36
N ASP A 211 -10.11 -17.79 30.77
CA ASP A 211 -9.59 -18.04 32.11
C ASP A 211 -10.36 -17.25 33.18
N LYS A 212 -10.68 -15.98 32.89
CA LYS A 212 -11.54 -15.15 33.76
C LYS A 212 -12.95 -15.72 33.89
N LEU A 213 -13.54 -16.16 32.78
CA LEU A 213 -14.86 -16.80 32.76
C LEU A 213 -14.85 -18.07 33.63
N THR A 214 -13.86 -18.93 33.42
CA THR A 214 -13.67 -20.16 34.21
C THR A 214 -13.50 -19.85 35.71
N SER A 215 -12.76 -18.79 36.05
CA SER A 215 -12.61 -18.33 37.44
C SER A 215 -13.93 -17.86 38.05
N PHE A 216 -14.72 -17.07 37.31
CA PHE A 216 -16.03 -16.60 37.77
C PHE A 216 -17.03 -17.75 37.92
N GLU A 217 -17.05 -18.71 36.99
CA GLU A 217 -17.86 -19.92 37.09
C GLU A 217 -17.48 -20.73 38.34
N ARG A 218 -16.19 -20.85 38.65
CA ARG A 218 -15.72 -21.52 39.87
C ARG A 218 -16.20 -20.80 41.12
N GLN A 219 -16.05 -19.47 41.19
CA GLN A 219 -16.52 -18.67 42.33
C GLN A 219 -18.04 -18.76 42.51
N LEU A 220 -18.80 -18.75 41.41
CA LEU A 220 -20.24 -18.90 41.44
C LEU A 220 -20.63 -20.27 42.03
N ASN A 221 -19.98 -21.34 41.58
CA ASN A 221 -20.20 -22.69 42.10
C ASN A 221 -19.83 -22.80 43.60
N GLU A 222 -18.69 -22.24 44.01
CA GLU A 222 -18.28 -22.20 45.41
C GLU A 222 -19.30 -21.44 46.29
N SER A 223 -19.82 -20.30 45.81
CA SER A 223 -20.84 -19.54 46.53
C SER A 223 -22.18 -20.28 46.61
N ASN A 224 -22.58 -20.96 45.53
CA ASN A 224 -23.80 -21.76 45.50
C ASN A 224 -23.72 -22.95 46.47
N GLU A 225 -22.57 -23.61 46.56
CA GLU A 225 -22.39 -24.71 47.51
C GLU A 225 -22.42 -24.19 48.96
N LYS A 226 -21.78 -23.06 49.25
CA LYS A 226 -21.90 -22.41 50.56
C LYS A 226 -23.34 -22.06 50.91
N LEU A 227 -24.09 -21.48 49.97
CA LEU A 227 -25.50 -21.14 50.17
C LEU A 227 -26.34 -22.39 50.48
N LYS A 228 -26.10 -23.49 49.77
CA LYS A 228 -26.77 -24.77 50.01
C LYS A 228 -26.49 -25.30 51.42
N ILE A 229 -25.22 -25.25 51.86
CA ILE A 229 -24.83 -25.64 53.23
C ILE A 229 -25.54 -24.78 54.28
N GLU A 230 -25.60 -23.46 54.08
CA GLU A 230 -26.30 -22.54 54.98
C GLU A 230 -27.81 -22.79 55.02
N LEU A 231 -28.43 -23.10 53.88
CA LEU A 231 -29.85 -23.49 53.83
C LEU A 231 -30.10 -24.77 54.64
N ASP A 232 -29.26 -25.80 54.47
CA ASP A 232 -29.37 -27.05 55.24
C ASP A 232 -29.13 -26.82 56.74
N SER A 233 -28.21 -25.92 57.10
CA SER A 233 -27.95 -25.50 58.48
C SER A 233 -29.18 -24.78 59.08
N ASN A 234 -29.76 -23.84 58.33
CA ASN A 234 -30.96 -23.10 58.74
C ASN A 234 -32.15 -24.03 58.97
N LEU A 235 -32.36 -25.02 58.10
CA LEU A 235 -33.40 -26.04 58.28
C LEU A 235 -33.20 -26.87 59.55
N ARG A 236 -31.96 -27.26 59.88
CA ARG A 236 -31.65 -27.95 61.14
C ARG A 236 -31.94 -27.08 62.35
N LEU A 237 -31.51 -25.82 62.34
CA LEU A 237 -31.78 -24.87 63.42
C LEU A 237 -33.27 -24.62 63.61
N LYS A 238 -34.03 -24.51 62.51
CA LYS A 238 -35.49 -24.36 62.56
C LYS A 238 -36.16 -25.57 63.21
N LYS A 239 -35.69 -26.79 62.90
CA LYS A 239 -36.18 -28.02 63.54
C LYS A 239 -35.84 -28.06 65.04
N GLN A 240 -34.59 -27.75 65.41
CA GLN A 240 -34.17 -27.65 66.81
C GLN A 240 -34.99 -26.61 67.59
N HIS A 241 -35.25 -25.45 66.98
CA HIS A 241 -36.07 -24.41 67.58
C HIS A 241 -37.51 -24.90 67.83
N GLN A 242 -38.11 -25.61 66.87
CA GLN A 242 -39.44 -26.20 67.03
C GLN A 242 -39.48 -27.27 68.14
N ASP A 243 -38.43 -28.08 68.28
CA ASP A 243 -38.35 -29.10 69.32
C ASP A 243 -38.18 -28.48 70.72
N ILE A 244 -37.32 -27.47 70.86
CA ILE A 244 -37.18 -26.70 72.11
C ILE A 244 -38.49 -25.99 72.46
N GLN A 245 -39.16 -25.39 71.48
CA GLN A 245 -40.45 -24.72 71.70
C GLN A 245 -41.51 -25.69 72.26
N LYS A 246 -41.58 -26.92 71.74
CA LYS A 246 -42.46 -27.96 72.28
C LYS A 246 -42.08 -28.35 73.71
N ASN A 247 -40.79 -28.51 74.00
CA ASN A 247 -40.30 -28.84 75.34
C ASN A 247 -40.61 -27.73 76.35
N CYS A 248 -40.43 -26.46 75.97
CA CYS A 248 -40.81 -25.32 76.80
C CYS A 248 -42.32 -25.32 77.10
N ALA A 249 -43.16 -25.50 76.07
CA ALA A 249 -44.61 -25.56 76.27
C ALA A 249 -45.04 -26.75 77.17
N GLN A 250 -44.32 -27.88 77.11
CA GLN A 250 -44.57 -29.02 77.99
C GLN A 250 -44.14 -28.72 79.44
N LEU A 251 -42.99 -28.07 79.63
CA LEU A 251 -42.53 -27.64 80.95
C LEU A 251 -43.46 -26.60 81.58
N GLU A 252 -43.97 -25.64 80.79
CA GLU A 252 -44.96 -24.66 81.24
C GLU A 252 -46.25 -25.34 81.71
N ARG A 253 -46.76 -26.34 80.99
CA ARG A 253 -47.92 -27.14 81.42
C ARG A 253 -47.66 -27.86 82.74
N SER A 254 -46.51 -28.55 82.84
CA SER A 254 -46.13 -29.27 84.07
C SER A 254 -45.98 -28.32 85.26
N TYR A 255 -45.40 -27.13 85.03
CA TYR A 255 -45.29 -26.09 86.04
C TYR A 255 -46.68 -25.62 86.50
N ASN A 256 -47.60 -25.35 85.58
CA ASN A 256 -48.97 -24.96 85.92
C ASN A 256 -49.69 -26.05 86.70
N ASP A 257 -49.60 -27.32 86.30
CA ASP A 257 -50.21 -28.44 87.03
C ASP A 257 -49.67 -28.57 88.47
N MET A 258 -48.35 -28.37 88.65
CA MET A 258 -47.73 -28.37 89.98
C MET A 258 -48.11 -27.12 90.79
N HIS A 259 -48.25 -25.97 90.14
CA HIS A 259 -48.73 -24.74 90.76
C HIS A 259 -50.17 -24.90 91.25
N ASP A 260 -51.06 -25.47 90.44
CA ASP A 260 -52.46 -25.71 90.81
C ASP A 260 -52.57 -26.66 92.01
N LYS A 261 -51.81 -27.76 92.01
CA LYS A 261 -51.73 -28.68 93.17
C LYS A 261 -51.20 -27.99 94.41
N TYR A 262 -50.21 -27.11 94.26
CA TYR A 262 -49.68 -26.32 95.37
C TYR A 262 -50.73 -25.37 95.95
N GLN A 263 -51.52 -24.70 95.10
CA GLN A 263 -52.64 -23.86 95.55
C GLN A 263 -53.74 -24.67 96.25
N GLU A 264 -54.07 -25.85 95.73
CA GLU A 264 -55.03 -26.75 96.37
C GLU A 264 -54.55 -27.21 97.76
N LEU A 265 -53.27 -27.56 97.89
CA LEU A 265 -52.65 -27.89 99.19
C LEU A 265 -52.71 -26.71 100.17
N ILE A 266 -52.46 -25.48 99.71
CA ILE A 266 -52.63 -24.27 100.54
C ILE A 266 -54.09 -24.15 101.01
N ALA A 267 -55.07 -24.34 100.11
CA ALA A 267 -56.48 -24.26 100.47
C ALA A 267 -56.88 -25.34 101.50
N ILE A 268 -56.39 -26.57 101.34
CA ILE A 268 -56.59 -27.67 102.31
C ILE A 268 -55.94 -27.32 103.65
N LYS A 269 -54.71 -26.81 103.66
CA LYS A 269 -54.00 -26.36 104.86
C LYS A 269 -54.83 -25.30 105.61
N LEU A 270 -55.30 -24.27 104.91
CA LEU A 270 -56.13 -23.20 105.49
C LEU A 270 -57.45 -23.75 106.05
N LYS A 271 -58.07 -24.73 105.38
CA LYS A 271 -59.26 -25.41 105.89
C LYS A 271 -58.96 -26.13 107.20
N PHE A 272 -57.89 -26.92 107.27
CA PHE A 272 -57.50 -27.60 108.51
C PHE A 272 -57.13 -26.62 109.63
N GLU A 273 -56.45 -25.51 109.33
CA GLU A 273 -56.19 -24.46 110.31
C GLU A 273 -57.50 -23.88 110.87
N LYS A 274 -58.51 -23.64 110.02
CA LYS A 274 -59.84 -23.20 110.45
C LYS A 274 -60.57 -24.25 111.29
N ASP A 275 -60.50 -25.52 110.89
CA ASP A 275 -61.11 -26.62 111.63
C ASP A 275 -60.46 -26.77 113.01
N ILE A 276 -59.12 -26.63 113.11
CA ILE A 276 -58.39 -26.61 114.40
C ILE A 276 -58.89 -25.48 115.29
N ILE A 277 -59.01 -24.25 114.76
CA ILE A 277 -59.52 -23.10 115.52
C ILE A 277 -60.95 -23.37 116.01
N THR A 278 -61.80 -23.94 115.14
CA THR A 278 -63.20 -24.26 115.48
C THR A 278 -63.27 -25.33 116.57
N GLN A 279 -62.46 -26.39 116.49
CA GLN A 279 -62.40 -27.44 117.51
C GLN A 279 -61.84 -26.90 118.84
N GLN A 280 -60.84 -26.02 118.80
CA GLN A 280 -60.34 -25.34 120.00
C GLN A 280 -61.45 -24.52 120.68
N ALA A 281 -62.24 -23.76 119.90
CA ALA A 281 -63.38 -23.02 120.41
C ALA A 281 -64.46 -23.93 121.02
N ASN A 282 -64.78 -25.06 120.39
CA ASN A 282 -65.72 -26.05 120.93
C ASN A 282 -65.24 -26.66 122.25
N ILE A 283 -63.96 -27.03 122.34
CA ILE A 283 -63.36 -27.56 123.58
C ILE A 283 -63.45 -26.51 124.70
N GLU A 284 -63.24 -25.24 124.39
CA GLU A 284 -63.34 -24.15 125.36
C GLU A 284 -64.80 -23.91 125.82
N GLN A 285 -65.76 -24.02 124.90
CA GLN A 285 -67.20 -24.05 125.22
C GLN A 285 -67.58 -25.25 126.11
N GLU A 286 -67.09 -26.46 125.82
CA GLU A 286 -67.35 -27.64 126.67
C GLU A 286 -66.70 -27.51 128.04
N LYS A 287 -65.47 -26.97 128.12
CA LYS A 287 -64.81 -26.68 129.40
C LYS A 287 -65.62 -25.68 130.22
N THR A 288 -66.05 -24.57 129.63
CA THR A 288 -66.87 -23.56 130.31
C THR A 288 -68.23 -24.13 130.73
N ALA A 289 -68.90 -24.90 129.88
CA ALA A 289 -70.14 -25.61 130.25
C ALA A 289 -69.93 -26.61 131.40
N LYS A 290 -68.80 -27.34 131.40
CA LYS A 290 -68.43 -28.24 132.50
C LYS A 290 -68.14 -27.48 133.79
N TYR A 291 -67.44 -26.35 133.73
CA TYR A 291 -67.23 -25.48 134.89
C TYR A 291 -68.56 -24.95 135.44
N MET A 292 -69.47 -24.48 134.60
CA MET A 292 -70.82 -24.06 135.02
C MET A 292 -71.63 -25.22 135.63
N ALA A 293 -71.50 -26.44 135.10
CA ALA A 293 -72.15 -27.62 135.67
C ALA A 293 -71.55 -28.01 137.03
N LEU A 294 -70.22 -27.90 137.20
CA LEU A 294 -69.53 -28.10 138.48
C LEU A 294 -69.95 -27.05 139.51
N ASP A 295 -69.98 -25.77 139.14
CA ASP A 295 -70.46 -24.69 140.01
C ASP A 295 -71.91 -24.95 140.46
N LYS A 296 -72.77 -25.40 139.54
CA LYS A 296 -74.17 -25.73 139.85
C LYS A 296 -74.34 -26.95 140.74
N ILE A 297 -73.41 -27.92 140.69
CA ILE A 297 -73.37 -29.04 141.63
C ILE A 297 -72.91 -28.56 143.00
N GLN A 298 -71.91 -27.67 143.06
CA GLN A 298 -71.44 -27.05 144.31
C GLN A 298 -72.50 -26.15 144.98
N GLU A 299 -73.41 -25.53 144.23
CA GLU A 299 -74.55 -24.78 144.79
C GLU A 299 -75.67 -25.69 145.36
N LEU A 300 -75.65 -27.00 145.06
CA LEU A 300 -76.66 -27.98 145.47
C LEU A 300 -76.20 -28.94 146.59
N GLU A 301 -74.93 -28.88 146.99
CA GLU A 301 -74.36 -29.55 148.19
C GLU A 301 -74.29 -28.59 149.39
#